data_AF-A0A3A9JDW3-F1
#
_entry.id   AF-A0A3A9JDW3-F1
#
_cell.length_a   1.000
_cell.length_b   1.000
_cell.length_c   1.000
_cell.angle_alpha   90.00
_cell.angle_beta   90.00
_cell.angle_gamma   90.00
#
_symmetry.space_group_name_H-M   'P 1'
#
loop_
_entity.id
_entity.type
_entity.pdbx_description
1 polymer ?
#
loop_
_entity_poly.entity_id
_entity_poly.type
_entity_poly.pdbx_seq_one_letter_code
_entity_poly.pdbx_strand_id
1 'polypeptide(L)'
;MALETFALPPAARRRMTLDALTDLTQGDLADRLRLEAAARILCTVRRVAEMVQEGSLPGGVAAPAVVQDWNPRLTTAREHAETMTPAQIDRLLAEAPGWAEAVLLARPAQRHAA
;
A
#
# COMPACT_ATOMS: atom_id res chain seq x y z
N MET A 1 -16.56 -11.61 23.68
CA MET A 1 -17.03 -11.05 22.40
C MET A 1 -16.86 -12.11 21.33
N ALA A 2 -17.96 -12.62 20.79
CA ALA A 2 -17.93 -13.61 19.73
C ALA A 2 -17.46 -12.95 18.43
N LEU A 3 -16.41 -13.51 17.82
CA LEU A 3 -16.05 -13.20 16.44
C LEU A 3 -17.12 -13.84 15.56
N GLU A 4 -18.14 -13.06 15.17
CA GLU A 4 -19.05 -13.44 14.11
C GLU A 4 -18.23 -13.61 12.84
N THR A 5 -17.83 -14.86 12.59
CA THR A 5 -17.21 -15.25 11.35
C THR A 5 -18.30 -15.11 10.30
N PHE A 6 -18.25 -14.05 9.50
CA PHE A 6 -19.13 -13.86 8.34
C PHE A 6 -18.82 -14.95 7.31
N ALA A 7 -19.35 -16.15 7.55
CA ALA A 7 -19.26 -17.27 6.63
C ALA A 7 -20.16 -16.94 5.44
N LEU A 8 -19.54 -16.45 4.36
CA LEU A 8 -20.23 -16.14 3.12
C LEU A 8 -21.03 -17.37 2.62
N PRO A 9 -22.25 -17.17 2.10
CA PRO A 9 -23.05 -18.23 1.50
C PRO A 9 -22.24 -19.02 0.45
N PRO A 10 -22.44 -20.34 0.30
CA PRO A 10 -21.66 -21.16 -0.63
C PRO A 10 -21.65 -20.62 -2.06
N ALA A 11 -22.77 -20.05 -2.51
CA ALA A 11 -22.89 -19.43 -3.82
C ALA A 11 -22.02 -18.16 -3.96
N ALA A 12 -21.96 -17.33 -2.91
CA ALA A 12 -21.12 -16.12 -2.89
C ALA A 12 -19.63 -16.47 -2.89
N ARG A 13 -19.23 -17.48 -2.11
CA ARG A 13 -17.86 -18.01 -2.14
C ARG A 13 -17.49 -18.55 -3.52
N ARG A 14 -18.35 -19.37 -4.13
CA ARG A 14 -18.12 -19.92 -5.47
C ARG A 14 -17.97 -18.83 -6.52
N ARG A 15 -18.79 -17.78 -6.44
CA ARG A 15 -18.70 -16.63 -7.36
C ARG A 15 -17.39 -15.87 -7.17
N MET A 16 -17.01 -15.51 -5.94
CA MET A 16 -15.71 -14.89 -5.66
C MET A 16 -14.53 -15.74 -6.15
N THR A 17 -14.59 -17.06 -5.98
CA THR A 17 -13.53 -17.96 -6.48
C THR A 17 -13.48 -17.98 -8.00
N LEU A 18 -14.62 -18.04 -8.69
CA LEU A 18 -14.65 -18.02 -10.16
C LEU A 18 -14.17 -16.70 -10.72
N ASP A 19 -14.59 -15.58 -10.13
CA ASP A 19 -14.13 -14.24 -10.51
C ASP A 19 -12.60 -14.16 -10.35
N ALA A 20 -12.06 -14.56 -9.20
CA ALA A 20 -10.60 -14.58 -8.97
C ALA A 20 -9.84 -15.51 -9.93
N LEU A 21 -10.43 -16.63 -10.35
CA LEU A 21 -9.84 -17.53 -11.36
C LEU A 21 -9.88 -16.91 -12.76
N THR A 22 -10.97 -16.25 -13.13
CA THR A 22 -11.06 -15.50 -14.39
C THR A 22 -9.99 -14.40 -14.43
N ASP A 23 -9.84 -13.66 -13.33
CA ASP A 23 -8.85 -12.62 -13.16
C ASP A 23 -7.40 -13.16 -13.28
N LEU A 24 -7.15 -14.35 -12.73
CA LEU A 24 -5.87 -15.06 -12.89
C LEU A 24 -5.60 -15.43 -14.35
N THR A 25 -6.61 -15.94 -15.05
CA THR A 25 -6.46 -16.38 -16.45
C THR A 25 -6.28 -15.22 -17.43
N GLN A 26 -6.75 -14.02 -17.07
CA GLN A 26 -6.64 -12.82 -17.90
C GLN A 26 -5.37 -12.00 -17.63
N GLY A 27 -4.62 -12.32 -16.56
CA GLY A 27 -3.47 -11.51 -16.12
C GLY A 27 -3.85 -10.30 -15.27
N ASP A 28 -5.14 -9.94 -15.23
CA ASP A 28 -5.68 -8.76 -14.52
C ASP A 28 -5.60 -8.86 -13.00
N LEU A 29 -5.47 -10.07 -12.42
CA LEU A 29 -5.30 -10.20 -10.97
C LEU A 29 -3.95 -9.64 -10.52
N ALA A 30 -2.88 -9.91 -11.26
CA ALA A 30 -1.54 -9.44 -10.92
C ALA A 30 -1.48 -7.91 -10.92
N ASP A 31 -2.11 -7.28 -11.90
CA ASP A 31 -2.14 -5.83 -12.03
C ASP A 31 -3.02 -5.17 -10.96
N ARG A 32 -4.14 -5.79 -10.61
CA ARG A 32 -4.93 -5.34 -9.44
C ARG A 32 -4.16 -5.43 -8.14
N LEU A 33 -3.45 -6.53 -7.90
CA LEU A 33 -2.65 -6.69 -6.69
C LEU A 33 -1.49 -5.68 -6.65
N ARG A 34 -0.84 -5.40 -7.78
CA ARG A 34 0.19 -4.35 -7.89
C ARG A 34 -0.38 -2.98 -7.56
N LEU A 35 -1.53 -2.64 -8.13
CA LEU A 35 -2.22 -1.38 -7.88
C LEU A 35 -2.66 -1.22 -6.41
N GLU A 36 -3.19 -2.28 -5.81
CA GLU A 36 -3.57 -2.28 -4.39
C GLU A 36 -2.34 -2.13 -3.48
N ALA A 37 -1.26 -2.86 -3.77
CA ALA A 37 0.00 -2.73 -3.04
C ALA A 37 0.58 -1.32 -3.14
N ALA A 38 0.57 -0.71 -4.34
CA ALA A 38 0.98 0.68 -4.53
C ALA A 38 0.16 1.65 -3.68
N ALA A 39 -1.18 1.52 -3.70
CA ALA A 39 -2.07 2.34 -2.88
C ALA A 39 -1.79 2.20 -1.36
N ARG A 40 -1.49 0.98 -0.88
CA ARG A 40 -1.12 0.75 0.53
C ARG A 40 0.22 1.39 0.90
N ILE A 41 1.20 1.34 0.01
CA ILE A 41 2.49 2.01 0.21
C ILE A 41 2.29 3.52 0.28
N LEU A 42 1.52 4.10 -0.65
CA LEU A 42 1.17 5.53 -0.65
C LEU A 42 0.52 5.96 0.66
N CYS A 43 -0.47 5.21 1.17
CA CYS A 43 -1.06 5.48 2.48
C CYS A 43 -0.03 5.49 3.61
N THR A 44 0.92 4.54 3.59
CA THR A 44 2.01 4.48 4.58
C THR A 44 2.94 5.68 4.46
N VAL A 45 3.33 6.07 3.24
CA VAL A 45 4.17 7.25 3.00
C VAL A 45 3.50 8.52 3.54
N ARG A 46 2.21 8.71 3.24
CA ARG A 46 1.44 9.85 3.78
C ARG A 46 1.49 9.87 5.30
N ARG A 47 1.27 8.72 5.94
CA ARG A 47 1.28 8.62 7.41
C ARG A 47 2.65 8.95 7.99
N VAL A 48 3.74 8.49 7.37
CA VAL A 48 5.10 8.82 7.78
C VAL A 48 5.37 10.32 7.62
N ALA A 49 4.92 10.94 6.53
CA ALA A 49 5.07 12.38 6.33
C ALA A 49 4.33 13.20 7.41
N GLU A 50 3.11 12.81 7.77
CA GLU A 50 2.37 13.40 8.90
C GLU A 50 3.18 13.28 10.21
N MET A 51 3.74 12.11 10.49
CA MET A 51 4.53 11.88 11.70
C MET A 51 5.83 12.69 11.74
N VAL A 52 6.45 12.97 10.59
CA VAL A 52 7.59 13.90 10.49
C VAL A 52 7.14 15.33 10.80
N GLN A 53 6.01 15.78 10.24
CA GLN A 53 5.47 17.12 10.49
C GLN A 53 5.05 17.31 11.96
N GLU A 54 4.51 16.27 12.58
CA GLU A 54 4.16 16.22 14.01
C GLU A 54 5.40 16.15 14.93
N GLY A 55 6.61 16.04 14.38
CA GLY A 55 7.86 15.89 15.14
C GLY A 55 8.02 14.52 15.82
N SER A 56 7.13 13.58 15.50
CA SER A 56 7.10 12.23 16.08
C SER A 56 8.08 11.27 15.37
N LEU A 57 8.58 11.64 14.19
CA LEU A 57 9.66 10.96 13.48
C LEU A 57 10.78 11.99 13.24
N PRO A 58 12.06 11.69 13.53
CA PRO A 58 13.15 12.59 13.17
C PRO A 58 13.14 12.82 11.65
N GLY A 59 13.25 14.08 11.23
CA GLY A 59 13.01 14.55 9.85
C GLY A 59 14.02 14.12 8.78
N GLY A 60 14.58 12.91 8.87
CA GLY A 60 15.59 12.39 7.95
C GLY A 60 15.10 11.34 6.94
N VAL A 61 13.85 10.85 7.06
CA VAL A 61 13.34 9.83 6.13
C VAL A 61 12.64 10.50 4.96
N ALA A 62 13.36 10.63 3.85
CA ALA A 62 12.79 11.12 2.60
C ALA A 62 11.73 10.12 2.07
N ALA A 63 10.65 10.64 1.50
CA ALA A 63 9.69 9.83 0.78
C ALA A 63 10.35 9.23 -0.49
N PRO A 64 9.88 8.05 -0.96
CA PRO A 64 10.33 7.50 -2.25
C PRO A 64 10.21 8.54 -3.37
N ALA A 65 11.14 8.53 -4.33
CA ALA A 65 11.20 9.58 -5.36
C ALA A 65 9.91 9.62 -6.20
N VAL A 66 9.31 8.45 -6.43
CA VAL A 66 8.14 8.29 -7.29
C VAL A 66 6.84 8.88 -6.71
N VAL A 67 6.86 9.31 -5.43
CA VAL A 67 5.68 9.87 -4.75
C VAL A 67 5.85 11.33 -4.35
N GLN A 68 6.95 11.97 -4.76
CA GLN A 68 7.21 13.38 -4.43
C GLN A 68 6.18 14.35 -5.04
N ASP A 69 5.62 14.00 -6.20
CA ASP A 69 4.63 14.83 -6.90
C ASP A 69 3.18 14.57 -6.44
N TRP A 70 2.96 13.60 -5.55
CA TRP A 70 1.63 13.29 -5.06
C TRP A 70 1.19 14.27 -3.97
N ASN A 71 0.03 14.92 -4.19
CA ASN A 71 -0.63 15.72 -3.17
C ASN A 71 -1.80 14.94 -2.53
N PRO A 72 -1.65 14.42 -1.29
CA PRO A 72 -2.68 13.62 -0.64
C PRO A 72 -3.93 14.43 -0.22
N ARG A 73 -3.92 15.76 -0.37
CA ARG A 73 -5.12 16.61 -0.16
C ARG A 73 -5.97 16.76 -1.43
N LEU A 74 -5.41 16.46 -2.60
CA LEU A 74 -6.08 16.61 -3.90
C LEU A 74 -6.57 15.28 -4.45
N THR A 75 -5.81 14.20 -4.24
CA THR A 75 -6.17 12.86 -4.71
C THR A 75 -5.93 11.81 -3.64
N THR A 76 -6.77 10.79 -3.61
CA THR A 76 -6.58 9.61 -2.76
C THR A 76 -5.38 8.78 -3.27
N ALA A 77 -4.86 7.91 -2.39
CA ALA A 77 -3.78 7.00 -2.75
C ALA A 77 -4.16 6.06 -3.91
N ARG A 78 -5.43 5.62 -3.94
CA ARG A 78 -5.95 4.75 -4.98
C ARG A 78 -6.02 5.47 -6.32
N GLU A 79 -6.63 6.65 -6.36
CA GLU A 79 -6.71 7.48 -7.57
C GLU A 79 -5.32 7.83 -8.10
N HIS A 80 -4.38 8.18 -7.22
CA HIS A 80 -3.02 8.46 -7.65
C HIS A 80 -2.34 7.22 -8.24
N ALA A 81 -2.46 6.05 -7.59
CA ALA A 81 -1.92 4.80 -8.12
C ALA A 81 -2.50 4.42 -9.49
N GLU A 82 -3.77 4.74 -9.77
CA GLU A 82 -4.39 4.52 -11.09
C GLU A 82 -3.83 5.46 -12.18
N THR A 83 -3.30 6.62 -11.80
CA THR A 83 -2.61 7.53 -12.75
C THR A 83 -1.14 7.18 -12.98
N MET A 84 -0.57 6.27 -12.19
CA MET A 84 0.82 5.85 -12.34
C MET A 84 0.97 4.87 -13.51
N THR A 85 2.06 5.00 -14.25
CA THR A 85 2.46 4.00 -15.24
C THR A 85 2.90 2.69 -14.54
N PRO A 86 2.82 1.53 -15.22
CA PRO A 86 3.31 0.27 -14.67
C PRO A 86 4.76 0.35 -14.17
N ALA A 87 5.64 1.03 -14.92
CA ALA A 87 7.04 1.21 -14.53
C ALA A 87 7.22 2.03 -13.25
N GLN A 88 6.34 3.01 -12.98
CA GLN A 88 6.34 3.76 -11.73
C GLN A 88 5.85 2.89 -10.57
N ILE A 89 4.84 2.06 -10.78
CA ILE A 89 4.35 1.10 -9.79
C ILE A 89 5.44 0.08 -9.44
N ASP A 90 6.10 -0.50 -10.45
CA ASP A 90 7.19 -1.46 -10.23
C ASP A 90 8.36 -0.82 -9.47
N ARG A 91 8.71 0.43 -9.80
CA ARG A 91 9.72 1.19 -9.05
C ARG A 91 9.29 1.43 -7.61
N LEU A 92 8.05 1.84 -7.36
CA LEU A 92 7.50 2.04 -6.01
C LEU A 92 7.62 0.75 -5.19
N LEU A 93 7.22 -0.38 -5.77
CA LEU A 93 7.27 -1.69 -5.12
C LEU A 93 8.70 -2.12 -4.82
N ALA A 94 9.65 -1.84 -5.71
CA ALA A 94 11.07 -2.15 -5.52
C ALA A 94 11.74 -1.28 -4.44
N GLU A 95 11.37 0.00 -4.35
CA GLU A 95 11.94 0.94 -3.37
C GLU A 95 11.32 0.80 -1.96
N ALA A 96 10.07 0.31 -1.87
CA ALA A 96 9.31 0.28 -0.63
C ALA A 96 9.98 -0.49 0.54
N PRO A 97 10.61 -1.66 0.35
CA PRO A 97 11.27 -2.37 1.45
C PRO A 97 12.42 -1.58 2.08
N GLY A 98 13.31 -1.01 1.26
CA GLY A 98 14.45 -0.22 1.75
C GLY A 98 14.00 1.07 2.44
N TRP A 99 12.95 1.69 1.92
CA TRP A 99 12.33 2.84 2.58
C TRP A 99 11.68 2.46 3.93
N ALA A 100 10.94 1.34 3.99
CA ALA A 100 10.32 0.87 5.22
C ALA A 100 11.36 0.55 6.30
N GLU A 101 12.48 -0.06 5.92
CA GLU A 101 13.62 -0.28 6.82
C GLU A 101 14.16 1.05 7.36
N ALA A 102 14.37 2.05 6.50
CA ALA A 102 14.81 3.37 6.95
C ALA A 102 13.84 4.03 7.94
N VAL A 103 12.51 3.90 7.73
CA VAL A 103 11.48 4.36 8.68
C VAL A 103 11.61 3.64 10.02
N LEU A 104 11.76 2.31 10.01
CA LEU A 104 11.92 1.52 11.23
C LEU A 104 13.22 1.83 11.96
N LEU A 105 14.31 2.11 11.23
CA LEU A 105 15.58 2.51 11.82
C LEU A 105 15.48 3.87 12.52
N ALA A 106 14.71 4.80 11.95
CA ALA A 106 14.42 6.11 12.53
C ALA A 106 13.52 6.03 13.78
N ARG A 107 12.91 4.86 14.06
CA ARG A 107 12.07 4.62 15.24
C ARG A 107 12.46 3.34 16.00
N PRO A 108 13.56 3.39 16.78
CA PRO A 108 14.03 2.23 17.54
C PRO A 108 12.99 1.68 18.54
N ALA A 109 12.11 2.54 19.08
CA ALA A 109 11.06 2.15 20.02
C ALA A 109 9.98 1.22 19.43
N GLN A 110 9.84 1.14 18.10
CA GLN A 110 8.83 0.30 17.43
C GLN A 110 9.41 -1.00 16.82
N ARG A 111 10.73 -1.22 16.90
CA ARG A 111 11.38 -2.43 16.37
C ARG A 111 10.95 -3.75 17.04
N HIS A 112 10.33 -3.70 18.21
CA HIS A 112 9.94 -4.90 18.98
C HIS A 112 8.50 -5.35 18.75
N ALA A 113 7.73 -4.67 17.89
CA ALA A 113 6.32 -4.95 17.66
C ALA A 113 5.99 -5.41 16.22
N ALA A 114 7.00 -5.51 15.33
CA ALA A 114 6.89 -5.98 13.96
C ALA A 114 7.56 -7.36 13.84
#